data_AF-A0A6P0WEJ2-F1
#
_entry.id   AF-A0A6P0WEJ2-F1
#
_cell.length_a   1.000
_cell.length_b   1.000
_cell.length_c   1.000
_cell.angle_alpha   90.00
_cell.angle_beta   90.00
_cell.angle_gamma   90.00
#
_symmetry.space_group_name_H-M   'P 1'
#
loop_
_entity.id
_entity.type
_entity.pdbx_description
1 polymer ?
#
loop_
_entity_poly.entity_id
_entity_poly.type
_entity_poly.pdbx_seq_one_letter_code
_entity_poly.pdbx_strand_id
1 'polypeptide(L)' 'MIIRQINRRLGKINPQLQNQIEQLSFEQLEDLGEALLDFETEVDLTNWLNQLTDK' A
#
# COMPACT_ATOMS: atom_id res chain seq x y z
N MET A 1 11.53 5.18 0.31
CA MET A 1 10.93 4.18 -0.61
C MET A 1 9.91 3.35 0.16
N ILE A 2 8.62 3.65 -0.02
CA ILE A 2 7.52 2.97 0.67
C ILE A 2 7.42 1.48 0.32
N ILE A 3 7.73 1.13 -0.94
CA ILE A 3 7.75 -0.26 -1.44
C ILE A 3 8.67 -1.16 -0.61
N ARG A 4 9.81 -0.64 -0.14
CA ARG A 4 10.71 -1.43 0.72
C ARG A 4 10.10 -1.70 2.09
N GLN A 5 9.31 -0.77 2.62
CA GLN A 5 8.63 -0.92 3.91
C GLN A 5 7.48 -1.93 3.80
N ILE A 6 6.72 -1.85 2.71
CA ILE A 6 5.68 -2.81 2.38
C ILE A 6 6.27 -4.21 2.26
N ASN A 7 7.34 -4.37 1.47
CA ASN A 7 8.01 -5.65 1.29
C ASN A 7 8.60 -6.24 2.58
N ARG A 8 8.92 -5.40 3.58
CA ARG A 8 9.42 -5.85 4.89
C ARG A 8 8.30 -6.32 5.82
N ARG A 9 7.11 -5.73 5.72
CA ARG A 9 5.96 -6.08 6.56
C ARG A 9 5.14 -7.22 5.97
N LEU A 10 4.75 -7.07 4.70
CA LEU A 10 3.82 -7.99 4.03
C LEU A 10 4.54 -9.05 3.19
N GLY A 11 5.86 -8.95 3.05
CA GLY A 11 6.61 -9.77 2.10
C GLY A 11 6.45 -9.24 0.67
N LYS A 12 6.87 -10.04 -0.31
CA LYS A 12 6.93 -9.61 -1.71
C LYS A 12 5.52 -9.48 -2.29
N ILE A 13 5.08 -8.24 -2.51
CA ILE A 13 3.76 -7.94 -3.10
C ILE A 13 3.72 -8.19 -4.61
N ASN A 14 2.52 -8.42 -5.15
CA ASN A 14 2.29 -8.56 -6.59
C ASN A 14 2.69 -7.28 -7.36
N PRO A 15 3.36 -7.37 -8.52
CA PRO A 15 3.65 -6.24 -9.41
C PRO A 15 2.46 -5.32 -9.71
N GLN A 16 1.23 -5.85 -9.76
CA GLN A 16 0.02 -5.04 -9.97
C GLN A 16 -0.23 -4.07 -8.81
N LEU A 17 -0.08 -4.52 -7.56
CA LEU A 17 -0.20 -3.67 -6.38
C LEU A 17 0.93 -2.64 -6.35
N GLN A 18 2.14 -3.05 -6.70
CA GLN A 18 3.27 -2.13 -6.79
C GLN A 18 2.99 -0.98 -7.77
N ASN A 19 2.47 -1.28 -8.96
CA ASN A 19 2.10 -0.24 -9.93
C ASN A 19 1.03 0.70 -9.38
N GLN A 20 0.03 0.20 -8.65
CA GLN A 20 -0.99 1.06 -8.03
C GLN A 20 -0.37 1.99 -6.99
N ILE A 21 0.51 1.47 -6.13
CA ILE A 21 1.21 2.26 -5.12
C ILE A 21 2.09 3.33 -5.76
N GLU A 22 2.74 3.03 -6.88
CA GLU A 22 3.57 3.98 -7.63
C GLU A 22 2.75 5.10 -8.31
N GLN A 23 1.44 4.92 -8.48
CA GLN A 23 0.52 5.95 -8.99
C GLN A 23 -0.14 6.80 -7.90
N LEU A 24 0.09 6.49 -6.62
CA LEU A 24 -0.45 7.27 -5.52
C LEU A 24 0.18 8.66 -5.47
N SER A 25 -0.64 9.65 -5.12
CA SER A 25 -0.18 10.99 -4.80
C SER A 25 0.66 11.01 -3.52
N PHE A 26 1.40 12.10 -3.31
CA PHE A 26 2.24 12.25 -2.12
C PHE A 26 1.45 12.12 -0.81
N GLU A 27 0.26 12.73 -0.74
CA GLU A 27 -0.64 12.65 0.43
C GLU A 27 -1.09 11.21 0.70
N GLN A 28 -1.52 10.49 -0.34
CA GLN A 28 -1.89 9.07 -0.22
C GLN A 28 -0.70 8.19 0.21
N LEU A 29 0.53 8.54 -0.19
CA LEU A 29 1.73 7.81 0.24
C LEU A 29 2.07 8.06 1.71
N GLU A 30 1.80 9.26 2.23
CA GLU A 30 1.93 9.55 3.66
C GLU A 30 0.89 8.75 4.46
N ASP A 31 -0.38 8.78 4.03
CA ASP A 31 -1.46 8.00 4.64
C ASP A 31 -1.18 6.48 4.61
N LEU A 32 -0.67 5.98 3.48
CA LEU A 32 -0.25 4.58 3.36
C LEU A 32 0.84 4.22 4.37
N GLY A 33 1.74 5.15 4.68
CA GLY A 33 2.81 4.94 5.65
C GLY A 33 2.28 4.70 7.07
N GLU A 34 1.24 5.44 7.46
CA GLU A 34 0.56 5.28 8.75
C GLU A 34 -0.28 4.01 8.79
N ALA A 35 -1.14 3.79 7.78
CA ALA A 35 -1.99 2.61 7.69
C ALA A 35 -1.18 1.29 7.60
N LEU A 36 -0.01 1.32 6.97
CA LEU A 36 0.89 0.17 6.89
C LEU A 36 1.36 -0.32 8.28
N LEU A 37 1.28 0.52 9.32
CA LEU A 37 1.59 0.09 10.68
C LEU A 37 0.59 -0.96 11.21
N ASP A 38 -0.65 -0.90 10.73
CA ASP A 38 -1.77 -1.77 11.12
C ASP A 38 -1.98 -2.95 10.16
N PHE A 39 -1.30 -2.98 9.00
CA PHE A 39 -1.45 -4.08 8.05
C PHE A 39 -0.74 -5.35 8.55
N GLU A 40 -1.48 -6.45 8.55
CA GLU A 40 -0.97 -7.78 8.86
C GLU A 40 -0.78 -8.63 7.60
N THR A 41 -1.54 -8.33 6.54
CA THR A 41 -1.62 -9.13 5.32
C THR A 41 -1.67 -8.29 4.04
N GLU A 42 -1.39 -8.91 2.89
CA GLU A 42 -1.59 -8.30 1.56
C GLU A 42 -3.05 -7.94 1.29
N VAL A 43 -4.00 -8.59 1.96
CA VAL A 43 -5.43 -8.28 1.87
C VAL A 43 -5.72 -6.90 2.45
N ASP A 44 -5.08 -6.51 3.55
CA ASP A 44 -5.27 -5.20 4.17
C ASP A 44 -4.83 -4.07 3.23
N LEU A 45 -3.67 -4.26 2.58
CA LEU A 45 -3.16 -3.35 1.56
C LEU A 45 -4.11 -3.26 0.36
N THR A 46 -4.62 -4.38 -0.11
CA THR A 46 -5.55 -4.42 -1.26
C THR A 46 -6.86 -3.70 -0.92
N ASN A 47 -7.41 -3.93 0.27
CA ASN A 47 -8.62 -3.26 0.73
C ASN A 47 -8.42 -1.74 0.83
N TRP A 48 -7.29 -1.31 1.37
CA TRP A 48 -6.95 0.11 1.47
C TRP A 48 -6.83 0.78 0.10
N LEU A 49 -6.14 0.14 -0.86
CA LEU A 49 -6.04 0.66 -2.24
C LEU A 49 -7.41 0.73 -2.93
N ASN A 50 -8.28 -0.25 -2.70
CA ASN A 50 -9.65 -0.23 -3.25
C ASN A 50 -10.47 0.94 -2.69
N GLN A 51 -10.32 1.27 -1.40
CA GLN A 51 -11.01 2.43 -0.78
C GLN A 51 -10.60 3.77 -1.40
N LEU A 52 -9.39 3.88 -1.96
CA LEU A 52 -8.94 5.08 -2.67
C LEU A 52 -9.51 5.19 -4.08
N THR A 53 -9.86 4.07 -4.70
CA THR A 53 -10.40 4.02 -6.07
C THR A 53 -11.91 4.24 -6.11
N ASP A 54 -12.61 3.97 -4.99
CA ASP A 54 -14.06 4.16 -4.82
C ASP A 54 -14.43 5.57 -4.31
N LYS A 55 -13.47 6.51 -4.33
CA LYS A 55 -13.61 7.88 -3.83
C LYS A 55 -13.55 8.89 -4.97
#